data_AF-A0A356GGG1-F1
#
_entry.id   AF-A0A356GGG1-F1
#
_cell.length_a   1.000
_cell.length_b   1.000
_cell.length_c   1.000
_cell.angle_alpha   90.00
_cell.angle_beta   90.00
_cell.angle_gamma   90.00
#
_symmetry.space_group_name_H-M   'P 1'
#
loop_
_entity.id
_entity.type
_entity.pdbx_description
1 polymer ?
#
loop_
_entity_poly.entity_id
_entity_poly.type
_entity_poly.pdbx_seq_one_letter_code
_entity_poly.pdbx_strand_id
1 'polypeptide(L)'
;MKKSVYSLVLSDEIIDAIDLLAYKNGTSRSGMINRILANYVSYKTPEMRLGEIFKSIENILCVGDEFQILAPPSDTMLNLRSALTYKYNPTVRYSVQLYKTAGNEGIGELRVSMRTQNESLIAGVQGFYRAWVEIEKEYLGDIEYKIERDRFFRKIYYKREDGIPADKIISDYIKVFDKAMKEYFRRIDNPEDAKAAVRKIYADNFVRG
;
A
#
# COMPACT_ATOMS: atom_id res chain seq x y z
N MET A 1 -2.24 -20.90 -8.27
CA MET A 1 -1.35 -21.77 -9.08
C MET A 1 -1.79 -23.21 -8.92
N LYS A 2 -1.95 -23.95 -10.02
CA LYS A 2 -2.25 -25.38 -9.98
C LYS A 2 -1.01 -26.10 -9.39
N LYS A 3 -1.19 -26.85 -8.30
CA LYS A 3 -0.11 -27.66 -7.71
C LYS A 3 -0.18 -29.05 -8.34
N SER A 4 0.92 -29.51 -8.90
CA SER A 4 1.05 -30.86 -9.44
C SER A 4 1.97 -31.66 -8.52
N VAL A 5 1.65 -32.94 -8.32
CA VAL A 5 2.46 -33.87 -7.50
C VAL A 5 3.56 -34.46 -8.39
N TYR A 6 4.80 -34.41 -7.91
CA TYR A 6 5.97 -34.99 -8.57
C TYR A 6 6.79 -35.78 -7.56
N SER A 7 7.33 -36.91 -7.97
CA SER A 7 8.31 -37.67 -7.18
C SER A 7 9.72 -37.14 -7.46
N LEU A 8 10.43 -36.78 -6.40
CA LEU A 8 11.83 -36.33 -6.42
C LEU A 8 12.65 -37.29 -5.57
N VAL A 9 13.84 -37.65 -6.04
CA VAL A 9 14.82 -38.41 -5.25
C VAL A 9 15.83 -37.42 -4.70
N LEU A 10 15.95 -37.36 -3.38
CA LEU A 10 16.88 -36.50 -2.64
C LEU A 10 17.63 -37.39 -1.64
N SER A 11 18.84 -37.00 -1.24
CA SER A 11 19.56 -37.70 -0.17
C SER A 11 18.90 -37.43 1.18
N ASP A 12 19.01 -38.39 2.11
CA ASP A 12 18.41 -38.29 3.44
C ASP A 12 18.90 -37.05 4.21
N GLU A 13 20.19 -36.72 4.09
CA GLU A 13 20.79 -35.52 4.68
C GLU A 13 20.13 -34.21 4.20
N ILE A 14 19.76 -34.15 2.91
CA ILE A 14 19.07 -33.00 2.32
C ILE A 14 17.64 -32.94 2.85
N ILE A 15 16.96 -34.09 2.99
CA ILE A 15 15.60 -34.16 3.52
C ILE A 15 15.56 -33.61 4.96
N ASP A 16 16.49 -34.03 5.81
CA ASP A 16 16.58 -33.58 7.20
C ASP A 16 16.84 -32.06 7.31
N ALA A 17 17.75 -31.54 6.49
CA ALA A 17 18.03 -30.11 6.43
C ALA A 17 16.81 -29.29 5.98
N ILE A 18 16.07 -29.79 4.98
CA ILE A 18 14.86 -29.15 4.47
C ILE A 18 13.75 -29.19 5.53
N ASP A 19 13.59 -30.28 6.27
CA ASP A 19 12.59 -30.39 7.33
C ASP A 19 12.86 -29.44 8.48
N LEU A 20 14.13 -29.32 8.89
CA LEU A 20 14.53 -28.35 9.90
C LEU A 20 14.21 -26.92 9.45
N LEU A 21 14.50 -26.59 8.18
CA LEU A 21 14.17 -25.29 7.60
C LEU A 21 12.67 -25.07 7.50
N ALA A 22 11.91 -26.08 7.10
CA ALA A 22 10.46 -26.03 6.99
C ALA A 22 9.82 -25.77 8.36
N TYR A 23 10.29 -26.47 9.41
CA TYR A 23 9.86 -26.27 10.78
C TYR A 23 10.15 -24.84 11.27
N LYS A 24 11.39 -24.35 11.07
CA LYS A 24 11.79 -22.98 11.45
C LYS A 24 10.97 -21.89 10.76
N ASN A 25 10.47 -22.17 9.54
CA ASN A 25 9.70 -21.22 8.74
C ASN A 25 8.18 -21.47 8.80
N GLY A 26 7.70 -22.38 9.66
CA GLY A 26 6.27 -22.68 9.80
C GLY A 26 5.61 -23.16 8.51
N THR A 27 6.32 -23.92 7.67
CA THR A 27 5.82 -24.41 6.37
C THR A 27 5.98 -25.93 6.25
N SER A 28 5.34 -26.54 5.25
CA SER A 28 5.52 -27.96 4.96
C SER A 28 6.81 -28.20 4.19
N ARG A 29 7.35 -29.43 4.23
CA ARG A 29 8.50 -29.86 3.40
C ARG A 29 8.31 -29.48 1.92
N SER A 30 7.15 -29.81 1.36
CA SER A 30 6.82 -29.47 -0.03
C SER A 30 6.74 -27.96 -0.29
N GLY A 31 6.28 -27.18 0.70
CA GLY A 31 6.28 -25.72 0.66
C GLY A 31 7.70 -25.16 0.66
N MET A 32 8.57 -25.70 1.51
CA MET A 32 9.98 -25.31 1.60
C MET A 32 10.75 -25.67 0.33
N ILE A 33 10.60 -26.90 -0.19
CA ILE A 33 11.20 -27.33 -1.46
C ILE A 33 10.76 -26.41 -2.59
N ASN A 34 9.46 -26.14 -2.70
CA ASN A 34 8.95 -25.26 -3.74
C ASN A 34 9.54 -23.84 -3.63
N ARG A 35 9.73 -23.33 -2.40
CA ARG A 35 10.36 -22.02 -2.15
C ARG A 35 11.84 -22.01 -2.52
N ILE A 36 12.59 -23.06 -2.20
CA ILE A 36 14.03 -23.19 -2.56
C ILE A 36 14.18 -23.26 -4.08
N LEU A 37 13.41 -24.13 -4.74
CA LEU A 37 13.45 -24.26 -6.20
C LEU A 37 13.03 -22.96 -6.88
N ALA A 38 11.99 -22.29 -6.38
CA ALA A 38 11.55 -21.00 -6.87
C ALA A 38 12.68 -19.94 -6.81
N ASN A 39 13.43 -19.89 -5.70
CA ASN A 39 14.60 -19.02 -5.60
C ASN A 39 15.71 -19.40 -6.58
N TYR A 40 16.03 -20.69 -6.66
CA TYR A 40 17.12 -21.19 -7.51
C TYR A 40 16.87 -20.93 -9.00
N VAL A 41 15.63 -21.10 -9.47
CA VAL A 41 15.26 -20.87 -10.88
C VAL A 41 14.91 -19.40 -11.18
N SER A 42 15.20 -18.46 -10.27
CA SER A 42 14.77 -17.05 -10.37
C SER A 42 13.26 -16.87 -10.57
N TYR A 43 12.46 -17.89 -10.23
CA TYR A 43 11.02 -17.82 -10.19
C TYR A 43 10.64 -17.20 -8.85
N LYS A 44 10.71 -15.86 -8.74
CA LYS A 44 10.26 -15.18 -7.53
C LYS A 44 8.81 -15.57 -7.25
N THR A 45 8.56 -16.24 -6.12
CA THR A 45 7.18 -16.52 -5.71
C THR A 45 6.43 -15.19 -5.57
N PRO A 46 5.13 -15.14 -5.86
CA PRO A 46 4.35 -13.92 -5.69
C PRO A 46 4.54 -13.29 -4.31
N GLU A 47 4.61 -14.10 -3.26
CA GLU A 47 4.85 -13.67 -1.87
C GLU A 47 6.18 -12.95 -1.69
N MET A 48 7.28 -13.45 -2.28
CA MET A 48 8.59 -12.81 -2.17
C MET A 48 8.64 -11.46 -2.90
N ARG A 49 7.94 -11.34 -4.04
CA ARG A 49 7.81 -10.07 -4.76
C ARG A 49 7.03 -9.03 -3.95
N LEU A 50 5.93 -9.42 -3.31
CA LEU A 50 5.15 -8.52 -2.45
C LEU A 50 5.96 -8.04 -1.24
N GLY A 51 6.69 -8.94 -0.60
CA GLY A 51 7.58 -8.59 0.51
C GLY A 51 8.69 -7.59 0.11
N GLU A 52 9.28 -7.74 -1.06
CA GLU A 52 10.26 -6.77 -1.60
C GLU A 52 9.62 -5.40 -1.87
N ILE A 53 8.42 -5.37 -2.45
CA ILE A 53 7.66 -4.13 -2.70
C ILE A 53 7.39 -3.40 -1.38
N PHE A 54 6.90 -4.10 -0.35
CA PHE A 54 6.61 -3.46 0.94
C PHE A 54 7.87 -2.93 1.64
N LYS A 55 8.98 -3.68 1.60
CA LYS A 55 10.26 -3.19 2.12
C LYS A 55 10.75 -1.95 1.37
N SER A 56 10.57 -1.90 0.06
CA SER A 56 10.92 -0.73 -0.74
C SER A 56 10.05 0.48 -0.37
N ILE A 57 8.72 0.28 -0.25
CA ILE A 57 7.80 1.33 0.19
C ILE A 57 8.18 1.88 1.57
N GLU A 58 8.48 1.00 2.52
CA GLU A 58 8.96 1.36 3.86
C GLU A 58 10.23 2.23 3.77
N ASN A 59 11.23 1.78 3.02
CA ASN A 59 12.47 2.54 2.82
C ASN A 59 12.24 3.90 2.15
N ILE A 60 11.24 4.05 1.27
CA ILE A 60 10.95 5.32 0.60
C ILE A 60 10.18 6.29 1.52
N LEU A 61 9.29 5.77 2.36
CA LEU A 61 8.40 6.58 3.21
C LEU A 61 9.01 6.96 4.56
N CYS A 62 9.85 6.11 5.15
CA CYS A 62 10.34 6.28 6.52
C CYS A 62 11.65 7.10 6.63
N VAL A 63 12.20 7.64 5.54
CA VAL A 63 13.47 8.41 5.55
C VAL A 63 13.37 9.73 6.34
N GLY A 64 12.17 10.26 6.58
CA GLY A 64 11.96 11.62 7.12
C GLY A 64 11.11 11.72 8.38
N ASP A 65 10.92 10.64 9.15
CA ASP A 65 10.06 10.56 10.35
C ASP A 65 8.56 10.91 10.15
N GLU A 66 8.14 11.32 8.95
CA GLU A 66 6.75 11.66 8.63
C GLU A 66 5.82 10.44 8.69
N PHE A 67 6.36 9.25 8.38
CA PHE A 67 5.65 7.98 8.39
C PHE A 67 6.32 6.99 9.33
N GLN A 68 5.51 6.26 10.10
CA GLN A 68 5.95 5.19 10.98
C GLN A 68 5.23 3.88 10.67
N ILE A 69 5.96 2.78 10.68
CA ILE A 69 5.43 1.43 10.52
C ILE A 69 4.68 1.03 11.80
N LEU A 70 3.44 0.56 11.66
CA LEU A 70 2.62 0.11 12.79
C LEU A 70 2.94 -1.33 13.23
N ALA A 71 3.34 -2.16 12.28
CA ALA A 71 3.75 -3.55 12.49
C ALA A 71 4.59 -4.02 11.28
N PRO A 72 5.47 -5.02 11.44
CA PRO A 72 6.19 -5.62 10.32
C PRO A 72 5.22 -5.99 9.18
N PRO A 73 5.57 -5.73 7.92
CA PRO A 73 4.71 -6.07 6.78
C PRO A 73 4.37 -7.56 6.79
N SER A 74 3.10 -7.89 6.55
CA SER A 74 2.71 -9.28 6.27
C SER A 74 2.95 -9.60 4.78
N ASP A 75 2.72 -10.85 4.38
CA ASP A 75 2.89 -11.28 2.99
C ASP A 75 2.08 -10.47 1.97
N THR A 76 0.99 -9.81 2.41
CA THR A 76 0.06 -9.09 1.52
C THR A 76 -0.33 -7.70 2.02
N MET A 77 0.17 -7.25 3.17
CA MET A 77 -0.28 -6.00 3.78
C MET A 77 0.84 -5.22 4.46
N LEU A 78 0.80 -3.91 4.28
CA LEU A 78 1.66 -2.92 4.94
C LEU A 78 0.79 -1.90 5.67
N ASN A 79 1.12 -1.65 6.95
CA ASN A 79 0.40 -0.68 7.79
C ASN A 79 1.34 0.43 8.25
N LEU A 80 0.97 1.67 7.95
CA LEU A 80 1.71 2.89 8.25
C LEU A 80 0.82 3.86 9.02
N ARG A 81 1.45 4.79 9.72
CA ARG A 81 0.78 5.96 10.28
C ARG A 81 1.55 7.24 10.00
N SER A 82 0.83 8.35 9.91
CA SER A 82 1.38 9.70 9.93
C SER A 82 0.61 10.57 10.94
N ALA A 83 1.26 11.63 11.41
CA ALA A 83 0.60 12.63 12.24
C ALA A 83 -0.08 13.70 11.36
N LEU A 84 -1.30 14.06 11.69
CA LEU A 84 -2.00 15.20 11.11
C LEU A 84 -1.95 16.37 12.10
N THR A 85 -1.32 17.48 11.69
CA THR A 85 -1.26 18.70 12.48
C THR A 85 -2.63 19.39 12.46
N TYR A 86 -3.50 18.96 13.37
CA TYR A 86 -4.82 19.50 13.62
C TYR A 86 -5.15 19.27 15.10
N LYS A 87 -6.21 19.89 15.65
CA LYS A 87 -6.60 19.80 17.07
C LYS A 87 -6.40 18.38 17.63
N TYR A 88 -5.59 18.26 18.69
CA TYR A 88 -5.22 16.99 19.35
C TYR A 88 -4.29 16.05 18.57
N ASN A 89 -3.63 16.54 17.51
CA ASN A 89 -2.67 15.81 16.66
C ASN A 89 -3.15 14.39 16.28
N PRO A 90 -4.31 14.27 15.60
CA PRO A 90 -4.84 12.98 15.23
C PRO A 90 -3.86 12.20 14.35
N THR A 91 -3.93 10.89 14.42
CA THR A 91 -3.09 9.98 13.64
C THR A 91 -3.87 9.41 12.46
N VAL A 92 -3.34 9.58 11.27
CA VAL A 92 -3.86 8.97 10.05
C VAL A 92 -3.17 7.63 9.85
N ARG A 93 -3.93 6.58 9.55
CA ARG A 93 -3.43 5.23 9.28
C ARG A 93 -3.61 4.89 7.82
N TYR A 94 -2.56 4.38 7.19
CA TYR A 94 -2.55 3.89 5.82
C TYR A 94 -2.33 2.38 5.84
N SER A 95 -3.19 1.64 5.17
CA SER A 95 -3.09 0.19 4.99
C SER A 95 -3.07 -0.10 3.50
N VAL A 96 -1.93 -0.56 3.01
CA VAL A 96 -1.77 -1.02 1.63
C VAL A 96 -1.95 -2.52 1.62
N GLN A 97 -2.89 -3.03 0.84
CA GLN A 97 -3.08 -4.45 0.63
C GLN A 97 -2.83 -4.77 -0.84
N LEU A 98 -1.94 -5.72 -1.12
CA LEU A 98 -1.61 -6.15 -2.48
C LEU A 98 -2.17 -7.54 -2.76
N TYR A 99 -2.69 -7.74 -3.98
CA TYR A 99 -3.23 -9.02 -4.41
C TYR A 99 -2.09 -9.94 -4.89
N LYS A 100 -2.20 -11.23 -4.55
CA LYS A 100 -1.20 -12.25 -4.93
C LYS A 100 -1.13 -12.47 -6.45
N THR A 101 -2.22 -12.22 -7.15
CA THR A 101 -2.29 -12.27 -8.60
C THR A 101 -2.86 -10.94 -9.08
N ALA A 102 -2.10 -10.21 -9.88
CA ALA A 102 -2.63 -9.05 -10.59
C ALA A 102 -3.64 -9.53 -11.64
N GLY A 103 -4.88 -9.09 -11.52
CA GLY A 103 -5.94 -9.32 -12.50
C GLY A 103 -6.50 -8.00 -13.02
N ASN A 104 -7.61 -8.07 -13.74
CA ASN A 104 -8.33 -6.86 -14.20
C ASN A 104 -8.84 -5.98 -13.04
N GLU A 105 -8.83 -6.50 -11.81
CA GLU A 105 -9.25 -5.80 -10.59
C GLU A 105 -8.16 -4.89 -9.99
N GLY A 106 -7.00 -4.76 -10.64
CA GLY A 106 -5.86 -4.00 -10.16
C GLY A 106 -4.84 -4.86 -9.39
N ILE A 107 -3.85 -4.20 -8.78
CA ILE A 107 -2.78 -4.85 -8.01
C ILE A 107 -3.03 -4.83 -6.50
N GLY A 108 -4.01 -4.06 -6.03
CA GLY A 108 -4.30 -3.94 -4.61
C GLY A 108 -5.29 -2.83 -4.26
N GLU A 109 -5.37 -2.53 -2.98
CA GLU A 109 -6.22 -1.49 -2.39
C GLU A 109 -5.42 -0.67 -1.37
N LEU A 110 -5.61 0.66 -1.41
CA LEU A 110 -5.20 1.56 -0.35
C LEU A 110 -6.41 1.85 0.54
N ARG A 111 -6.23 1.63 1.84
CA ARG A 111 -7.17 2.08 2.87
C ARG A 111 -6.54 3.17 3.71
N VAL A 112 -7.21 4.30 3.83
CA VAL A 112 -6.85 5.38 4.74
C VAL A 112 -7.91 5.50 5.82
N SER A 113 -7.51 5.58 7.08
CA SER A 113 -8.45 5.65 8.20
C SER A 113 -7.94 6.55 9.30
N MET A 114 -8.86 7.20 10.00
CA MET A 114 -8.52 8.05 11.12
C MET A 114 -9.53 7.84 12.24
N ARG A 115 -9.10 7.19 13.31
CA ARG A 115 -9.98 6.88 14.44
C ARG A 115 -10.27 8.14 15.25
N THR A 116 -11.48 8.69 15.10
CA THR A 116 -11.93 9.87 15.86
C THR A 116 -13.43 9.78 16.15
N GLN A 117 -13.85 10.38 17.27
CA GLN A 117 -15.27 10.62 17.60
C GLN A 117 -15.64 12.11 17.48
N ASN A 118 -14.69 12.97 17.11
CA ASN A 118 -14.93 14.40 16.94
C ASN A 118 -15.62 14.65 15.59
N GLU A 119 -16.89 15.06 15.63
CA GLU A 119 -17.71 15.27 14.42
C GLU A 119 -17.14 16.32 13.46
N SER A 120 -16.54 17.41 13.96
CA SER A 120 -15.92 18.43 13.10
C SER A 120 -14.72 17.86 12.34
N LEU A 121 -13.94 17.01 13.00
CA LEU A 121 -12.80 16.34 12.37
C LEU A 121 -13.28 15.27 11.36
N ILE A 122 -14.34 14.53 11.67
CA ILE A 122 -14.99 13.59 10.73
C ILE A 122 -15.46 14.34 9.48
N ALA A 123 -16.18 15.46 9.65
CA ALA A 123 -16.66 16.27 8.54
C ALA A 123 -15.51 16.82 7.69
N GLY A 124 -14.43 17.29 8.33
CA GLY A 124 -13.22 17.77 7.64
C GLY A 124 -12.58 16.69 6.78
N VAL A 125 -12.44 15.47 7.31
CA VAL A 125 -11.87 14.34 6.57
C VAL A 125 -12.77 13.92 5.42
N GLN A 126 -14.08 13.87 5.61
CA GLN A 126 -15.01 13.59 4.51
C GLN A 126 -14.97 14.66 3.42
N GLY A 127 -14.81 15.93 3.79
CA GLY A 127 -14.63 17.02 2.83
C GLY A 127 -13.36 16.82 2.00
N PHE A 128 -12.25 16.49 2.67
CA PHE A 128 -11.00 16.16 1.99
C PHE A 128 -11.13 14.96 1.04
N TYR A 129 -11.72 13.84 1.49
CA TYR A 129 -11.87 12.65 0.66
C TYR A 129 -12.70 12.92 -0.60
N ARG A 130 -13.79 13.71 -0.49
CA ARG A 130 -14.58 14.10 -1.66
C ARG A 130 -13.79 14.98 -2.61
N ALA A 131 -13.12 16.01 -2.10
CA ALA A 131 -12.28 16.89 -2.91
C ALA A 131 -11.20 16.10 -3.65
N TRP A 132 -10.54 15.16 -2.97
CA TRP A 132 -9.52 14.30 -3.56
C TRP A 132 -10.08 13.43 -4.69
N VAL A 133 -11.19 12.74 -4.46
CA VAL A 133 -11.82 11.88 -5.48
C VAL A 133 -12.25 12.69 -6.71
N GLU A 134 -12.85 13.87 -6.51
CA GLU A 134 -13.24 14.74 -7.62
C GLU A 134 -12.04 15.14 -8.48
N ILE A 135 -10.97 15.62 -7.84
CA ILE A 135 -9.73 16.03 -8.52
C ILE A 135 -9.10 14.84 -9.24
N GLU A 136 -9.00 13.70 -8.57
CA GLU A 136 -8.38 12.51 -9.14
C GLU A 136 -9.16 11.97 -10.34
N LYS A 137 -10.50 11.99 -10.26
CA LYS A 137 -11.37 11.58 -11.36
C LYS A 137 -11.22 12.49 -12.59
N GLU A 138 -10.96 13.78 -12.40
CA GLU A 138 -10.68 14.72 -13.50
C GLU A 138 -9.41 14.33 -14.29
N TYR A 139 -8.39 13.81 -13.62
CA TYR A 139 -7.09 13.51 -14.25
C TYR A 139 -6.92 12.06 -14.70
N LEU A 140 -7.37 11.09 -13.89
CA LEU A 140 -7.16 9.66 -14.14
C LEU A 140 -8.42 8.94 -14.67
N GLY A 141 -9.58 9.61 -14.69
CA GLY A 141 -10.85 8.99 -15.06
C GLY A 141 -11.44 8.13 -13.94
N ASP A 142 -12.23 7.13 -14.32
CA ASP A 142 -12.94 6.28 -13.35
C ASP A 142 -12.00 5.26 -12.69
N ILE A 143 -11.71 5.53 -11.41
CA ILE A 143 -11.08 4.62 -10.47
C ILE A 143 -12.13 4.22 -9.42
N GLU A 144 -12.05 3.00 -8.91
CA GLU A 144 -12.96 2.54 -7.86
C GLU A 144 -12.56 3.10 -6.49
N TYR A 145 -13.49 3.85 -5.88
CA TYR A 145 -13.37 4.41 -4.54
C TYR A 145 -14.53 3.96 -3.64
N LYS A 146 -14.27 3.94 -2.34
CA LYS A 146 -15.31 3.87 -1.31
C LYS A 146 -14.99 4.86 -0.19
N ILE A 147 -15.95 5.72 0.13
CA ILE A 147 -15.86 6.61 1.30
C ILE A 147 -16.85 6.10 2.34
N GLU A 148 -16.34 5.82 3.53
CA GLU A 148 -17.12 5.57 4.74
C GLU A 148 -16.84 6.69 5.76
N ARG A 149 -17.53 6.65 6.91
CA ARG A 149 -17.52 7.74 7.89
C ARG A 149 -16.12 8.29 8.20
N ASP A 150 -15.18 7.41 8.53
CA ASP A 150 -13.79 7.71 8.91
C ASP A 150 -12.76 6.95 8.07
N ARG A 151 -13.19 6.32 6.97
CA ARG A 151 -12.37 5.47 6.12
C ARG A 151 -12.51 5.82 4.65
N PHE A 152 -11.40 5.78 3.94
CA PHE A 152 -11.29 5.95 2.50
C PHE A 152 -10.64 4.70 1.92
N PHE A 153 -11.20 4.21 0.83
CA PHE A 153 -10.68 3.07 0.08
C PHE A 153 -10.51 3.49 -1.38
N ARG A 154 -9.38 3.09 -1.97
CA ARG A 154 -9.08 3.33 -3.38
C ARG A 154 -8.38 2.10 -3.96
N LYS A 155 -8.88 1.59 -5.09
CA LYS A 155 -8.16 0.55 -5.83
C LYS A 155 -6.87 1.08 -6.44
N ILE A 156 -5.84 0.24 -6.45
CA ILE A 156 -4.53 0.54 -7.01
C ILE A 156 -4.43 -0.21 -8.33
N TYR A 157 -4.40 0.55 -9.43
CA TYR A 157 -4.11 0.01 -10.76
C TYR A 157 -2.64 0.25 -11.08
N TYR A 158 -2.05 -0.71 -11.79
CA TYR A 158 -0.66 -0.66 -12.21
C TYR A 158 -0.56 -1.14 -13.65
N LYS A 159 -0.16 -0.25 -14.54
CA LYS A 159 0.18 -0.60 -15.91
C LYS A 159 1.68 -0.83 -15.98
N ARG A 160 2.07 -2.10 -16.16
CA ARG A 160 3.49 -2.49 -16.20
C ARG A 160 4.26 -1.84 -17.35
N GLU A 161 3.56 -1.38 -18.39
CA GLU A 161 4.13 -0.76 -19.60
C GLU A 161 4.77 0.60 -19.34
N ASP A 162 4.44 1.26 -18.22
CA ASP A 162 4.98 2.60 -17.90
C ASP A 162 6.42 2.55 -17.36
N GLY A 163 6.97 1.35 -17.11
CA GLY A 163 8.34 1.14 -16.63
C GLY A 163 8.61 1.61 -15.18
N ILE A 164 7.65 2.29 -14.55
CA ILE A 164 7.75 2.75 -13.16
C ILE A 164 7.45 1.57 -12.21
N PRO A 165 8.31 1.29 -11.22
CA PRO A 165 8.06 0.26 -10.21
C PRO A 165 6.80 0.52 -9.35
N ALA A 166 6.07 -0.55 -9.00
CA ALA A 166 4.82 -0.45 -8.22
C ALA A 166 5.02 0.17 -6.83
N ASP A 167 6.14 -0.15 -6.17
CA ASP A 167 6.56 0.43 -4.89
C ASP A 167 6.68 1.96 -4.97
N LYS A 168 7.28 2.49 -6.04
CA LYS A 168 7.35 3.94 -6.26
C LYS A 168 5.96 4.55 -6.40
N ILE A 169 5.13 4.03 -7.30
CA ILE A 169 3.76 4.54 -7.52
C ILE A 169 2.97 4.56 -6.21
N ILE A 170 3.03 3.49 -5.42
CA ILE A 170 2.31 3.40 -4.14
C ILE A 170 2.87 4.40 -3.13
N SER A 171 4.19 4.48 -3.00
CA SER A 171 4.84 5.38 -2.04
C SER A 171 4.61 6.86 -2.39
N ASP A 172 4.75 7.24 -3.66
CA ASP A 172 4.50 8.60 -4.14
C ASP A 172 3.03 8.97 -3.95
N TYR A 173 2.12 8.04 -4.26
CA TYR A 173 0.70 8.24 -4.01
C TYR A 173 0.42 8.55 -2.53
N ILE A 174 0.94 7.74 -1.60
CA ILE A 174 0.75 7.95 -0.16
C ILE A 174 1.36 9.29 0.29
N LYS A 175 2.56 9.66 -0.18
CA LYS A 175 3.20 10.94 0.14
C LYS A 175 2.35 12.12 -0.30
N VAL A 176 1.90 12.12 -1.56
CA VAL A 176 1.13 13.23 -2.11
C VAL A 176 -0.23 13.33 -1.45
N PHE A 177 -0.89 12.19 -1.20
CA PHE A 177 -2.17 12.14 -0.49
C PHE A 177 -2.06 12.68 0.94
N ASP A 178 -1.06 12.23 1.71
CA ASP A 178 -0.80 12.72 3.07
C ASP A 178 -0.47 14.21 3.11
N LYS A 179 0.42 14.66 2.21
CA LYS A 179 0.77 16.07 2.07
C LYS A 179 -0.45 16.93 1.74
N ALA A 180 -1.28 16.49 0.80
CA ALA A 180 -2.50 17.19 0.42
C ALA A 180 -3.53 17.21 1.56
N MET A 181 -3.67 16.12 2.32
CA MET A 181 -4.53 16.08 3.50
C MET A 181 -4.07 17.11 4.54
N LYS A 182 -2.77 17.14 4.87
CA LYS A 182 -2.20 18.11 5.80
C LYS A 182 -2.44 19.55 5.32
N GLU A 183 -2.27 19.80 4.02
CA GLU A 183 -2.46 21.14 3.45
C GLU A 183 -3.94 21.58 3.41
N TYR A 184 -4.85 20.63 3.17
CA TYR A 184 -6.29 20.85 3.26
C TYR A 184 -6.69 21.25 4.68
N PHE A 185 -6.20 20.51 5.69
CA PHE A 185 -6.53 20.79 7.09
C PHE A 185 -5.97 22.11 7.61
N ARG A 186 -4.84 22.59 7.07
CA ARG A 186 -4.33 23.95 7.36
C ARG A 186 -5.26 25.06 6.86
N ARG A 187 -6.09 24.79 5.86
CA ARG A 187 -7.01 25.73 5.21
C ARG A 187 -8.48 25.36 5.42
N ILE A 188 -8.77 24.52 6.41
CA ILE A 188 -10.11 23.95 6.59
C ILE A 188 -11.21 25.01 6.74
N ASP A 189 -10.86 26.20 7.23
CA ASP A 189 -11.78 27.33 7.41
C ASP A 189 -12.16 28.03 6.08
N ASN A 190 -11.45 27.75 4.98
CA ASN A 190 -11.75 28.22 3.63
C ASN A 190 -11.78 27.04 2.64
N PRO A 191 -12.95 26.42 2.41
CA PRO A 191 -13.08 25.22 1.59
C PRO A 191 -12.58 25.37 0.15
N GLU A 192 -12.77 26.53 -0.47
CA GLU A 192 -12.33 26.80 -1.84
C GLU A 192 -10.80 26.85 -1.93
N ASP A 193 -10.15 27.55 -1.01
CA ASP A 193 -8.69 27.61 -0.93
C ASP A 193 -8.09 26.24 -0.59
N ALA A 194 -8.71 25.50 0.34
CA ALA A 194 -8.30 24.14 0.67
C ALA A 194 -8.38 23.20 -0.54
N LYS A 195 -9.48 23.24 -1.30
CA LYS A 195 -9.64 22.44 -2.53
C LYS A 195 -8.65 22.84 -3.62
N ALA A 196 -8.42 24.15 -3.80
CA ALA A 196 -7.44 24.66 -4.76
C ALA A 196 -6.01 24.20 -4.41
N ALA A 197 -5.64 24.22 -3.13
CA ALA A 197 -4.34 23.73 -2.66
C ALA A 197 -4.17 22.22 -2.92
N VAL A 198 -5.20 21.41 -2.66
CA VAL A 198 -5.19 19.98 -2.98
C VAL A 198 -5.03 19.75 -4.49
N ARG A 199 -5.78 20.47 -5.33
CA ARG A 199 -5.68 20.34 -6.79
C ARG A 199 -4.28 20.70 -7.30
N LYS A 200 -3.69 21.77 -6.77
CA LYS A 200 -2.32 22.17 -7.12
C LYS A 200 -1.31 21.08 -6.75
N ILE A 201 -1.39 20.54 -5.53
CA ILE A 201 -0.51 19.45 -5.08
C ILE A 201 -0.68 18.22 -5.97
N TYR A 202 -1.91 17.85 -6.32
CA TYR A 202 -2.17 16.73 -7.21
C TYR A 202 -1.53 16.95 -8.59
N ALA A 203 -1.80 18.10 -9.23
CA ALA A 203 -1.31 18.40 -10.57
C ALA A 203 0.22 18.47 -10.66
N ASP A 204 0.87 19.09 -9.67
CA ASP A 204 2.33 19.23 -9.64
C ASP A 204 3.06 17.87 -9.47
N ASN A 205 2.37 16.83 -8.97
CA ASN A 205 2.99 15.52 -8.73
C ASN A 205 2.55 14.42 -9.71
N PHE A 206 1.34 14.50 -10.28
CA PHE A 206 0.80 13.44 -11.16
C PHE A 206 0.52 13.87 -12.59
N VAL A 207 0.55 15.16 -12.91
CA VAL A 207 0.15 15.68 -14.24
C VAL A 207 1.32 16.37 -14.94
N ARG A 208 2.22 17.00 -14.19
CA ARG A 208 3.39 17.72 -14.72
C ARG A 208 4.68 16.86 -14.74
N GLY A 209 4.55 15.53 -14.73
CA GLY A 209 5.64 14.57 -14.85
C GLY A 209 5.83 14.06 -16.27
#